data_AF-A0A1B2HUX1-F1
#
_entry.id   AF-A0A1B2HUX1-F1
#
_cell.length_a   1.000
_cell.length_b   1.000
_cell.length_c   1.000
_cell.angle_alpha   90.00
_cell.angle_beta   90.00
_cell.angle_gamma   90.00
#
_symmetry.space_group_name_H-M   'P 1'
#
loop_
_entity.id
_entity.type
_entity.pdbx_description
1 polymer ?
#
loop_
_entity_poly.entity_id
_entity_poly.type
_entity_poly.pdbx_seq_one_letter_code
_entity_poly.pdbx_strand_id
1 'polypeptide(L)'
;MDKDEGARTERGVAVYAETFGVSAAELPDLFSDRVGARFAAEAILAAGGPAWHDPALDDRSRSIAILTALICVGVRGDRLTTHLARAVRAGLDQPALEVLTVLLSLYVGQARTSVAAEEIHLFFQRYASSERHDAS
;
A
#
# COMPACT_ATOMS: atom_id res chain seq x y z
N MET A 1 19.11 -3.98 -22.70
CA MET A 1 18.57 -3.89 -21.33
C MET A 1 19.29 -4.94 -20.51
N ASP A 2 19.86 -4.56 -19.37
CA ASP A 2 20.52 -5.52 -18.49
C ASP A 2 19.49 -6.56 -18.03
N LYS A 3 19.89 -7.84 -17.97
CA LYS A 3 18.98 -8.94 -17.64
C LYS A 3 18.43 -8.79 -16.21
N ASP A 4 19.26 -8.26 -15.30
CA ASP A 4 18.85 -7.96 -13.93
C ASP A 4 17.84 -6.79 -13.88
N GLU A 5 18.10 -5.72 -14.63
CA GLU A 5 17.20 -4.57 -14.75
C GLU A 5 15.83 -4.97 -15.34
N GLY A 6 15.80 -5.86 -16.34
CA GLY A 6 14.56 -6.40 -16.89
C GLY A 6 13.75 -7.21 -15.87
N ALA A 7 14.40 -8.12 -15.15
CA ALA A 7 13.75 -8.91 -14.10
C ALA A 7 13.26 -8.01 -12.94
N ARG A 8 14.02 -6.98 -12.61
CA ARG A 8 13.65 -5.98 -11.60
C ARG A 8 12.44 -5.15 -12.04
N THR A 9 12.38 -4.76 -13.30
CA THR A 9 11.22 -4.06 -13.86
C THR A 9 9.96 -4.93 -13.77
N GLU A 10 10.03 -6.18 -14.20
CA GLU A 10 8.89 -7.12 -14.17
C GLU A 10 8.34 -7.31 -12.75
N ARG A 11 9.21 -7.54 -11.77
CA ARG A 11 8.83 -7.65 -10.36
C ARG A 11 8.18 -6.36 -9.85
N GLY A 12 8.75 -5.22 -10.17
CA GLY A 12 8.22 -3.91 -9.76
C GLY A 12 6.85 -3.60 -10.33
N VAL A 13 6.61 -3.96 -11.59
CA VAL A 13 5.30 -3.87 -12.24
C VAL A 13 4.30 -4.74 -11.50
N ALA A 14 4.65 -5.99 -11.17
CA ALA A 14 3.77 -6.89 -10.43
C ALA A 14 3.39 -6.32 -9.06
N VAL A 15 4.35 -5.72 -8.34
CA VAL A 15 4.12 -5.07 -7.05
C VAL A 15 3.11 -3.93 -7.14
N TYR A 16 3.30 -3.02 -8.11
CA TYR A 16 2.40 -1.87 -8.24
C TYR A 16 1.05 -2.24 -8.84
N ALA A 17 0.99 -3.23 -9.73
CA ALA A 17 -0.26 -3.76 -10.26
C ALA A 17 -1.12 -4.35 -9.13
N GLU A 18 -0.53 -5.17 -8.26
CA GLU A 18 -1.20 -5.72 -7.09
C GLU A 18 -1.62 -4.62 -6.09
N THR A 19 -0.74 -3.63 -5.90
CA THR A 19 -0.98 -2.51 -4.98
C THR A 19 -2.16 -1.67 -5.47
N PHE A 20 -2.18 -1.26 -6.74
CA PHE A 20 -3.23 -0.42 -7.33
C PHE A 20 -4.48 -1.19 -7.78
N GLY A 21 -4.45 -2.53 -7.78
CA GLY A 21 -5.57 -3.34 -8.24
C GLY A 21 -5.83 -3.21 -9.74
N VAL A 22 -4.77 -3.09 -10.55
CA VAL A 22 -4.82 -2.98 -12.02
C VAL A 22 -4.04 -4.11 -12.67
N SER A 23 -4.20 -4.31 -13.98
CA SER A 23 -3.40 -5.33 -14.67
C SER A 23 -1.92 -4.90 -14.79
N ALA A 24 -1.02 -5.89 -14.80
CA ALA A 24 0.41 -5.65 -15.01
C ALA A 24 0.70 -5.02 -16.39
N ALA A 25 -0.13 -5.28 -17.39
CA ALA A 25 0.01 -4.73 -18.73
C ALA A 25 -0.31 -3.23 -18.78
N GLU A 26 -1.32 -2.77 -18.04
CA GLU A 26 -1.75 -1.36 -18.03
C GLU A 26 -0.94 -0.51 -17.05
N LEU A 27 -0.30 -1.12 -16.06
CA LEU A 27 0.37 -0.41 -14.98
C LEU A 27 1.42 0.60 -15.46
N PRO A 28 2.36 0.28 -16.38
CA PRO A 28 3.40 1.23 -16.79
C PRO A 28 2.84 2.56 -17.31
N ASP A 29 1.79 2.49 -18.13
CA ASP A 29 1.16 3.67 -18.72
C ASP A 29 0.36 4.44 -17.67
N LEU A 30 -0.52 3.76 -16.93
CA LEU A 30 -1.32 4.38 -15.86
C LEU A 30 -0.45 5.05 -14.81
N PHE A 31 0.66 4.43 -14.44
CA PHE A 31 1.56 4.99 -13.44
C PHE A 31 2.32 6.18 -14.01
N SER A 32 2.83 6.07 -15.24
CA SER A 32 3.51 7.18 -15.92
C SER A 32 2.60 8.39 -16.10
N ASP A 33 1.33 8.19 -16.43
CA ASP A 33 0.33 9.26 -16.54
C ASP A 33 0.08 9.95 -15.18
N ARG A 34 0.10 9.19 -14.09
CA ARG A 34 -0.15 9.71 -12.73
C ARG A 34 1.03 10.48 -12.14
N VAL A 35 2.27 10.04 -12.36
CA VAL A 35 3.46 10.57 -11.66
C VAL A 35 4.61 11.00 -12.57
N GLY A 36 4.45 10.86 -13.88
CA GLY A 36 5.48 11.11 -14.88
C GLY A 36 6.39 9.90 -15.10
N ALA A 37 6.76 9.66 -16.37
CA ALA A 37 7.50 8.48 -16.80
C ALA A 37 8.82 8.23 -16.05
N ARG A 38 9.60 9.30 -15.74
CA ARG A 38 10.87 9.16 -15.02
C ARG A 38 10.68 8.65 -13.60
N PHE A 39 9.71 9.22 -12.88
CA PHE A 39 9.43 8.77 -11.52
C PHE A 39 8.85 7.35 -11.54
N ALA A 40 7.93 7.07 -12.47
CA ALA A 40 7.33 5.75 -12.60
C ALA A 40 8.39 4.66 -12.84
N ALA A 41 9.34 4.91 -13.75
CA ALA A 41 10.44 3.98 -14.03
C ALA A 41 11.30 3.70 -12.78
N GLU A 42 11.74 4.73 -12.07
CA GLU A 42 12.55 4.57 -10.85
C GLU A 42 11.76 3.89 -9.72
N ALA A 43 10.49 4.23 -9.57
CA ALA A 43 9.62 3.61 -8.58
C ALA A 43 9.43 2.12 -8.86
N ILE A 44 9.16 1.75 -10.12
CA ILE A 44 9.04 0.35 -10.55
C ILE A 44 10.33 -0.41 -10.28
N LEU A 45 11.49 0.14 -10.68
CA LEU A 45 12.77 -0.49 -10.38
C LEU A 45 12.98 -0.64 -8.87
N ALA A 46 12.71 0.40 -8.08
CA ALA A 46 12.82 0.34 -6.61
C ALA A 46 11.95 -0.78 -6.02
N ALA A 47 10.69 -0.89 -6.45
CA ALA A 47 9.74 -1.90 -6.00
C ALA A 47 10.15 -3.33 -6.38
N GLY A 48 10.77 -3.54 -7.54
CA GLY A 48 11.30 -4.85 -7.92
C GLY A 48 12.67 -5.18 -7.35
N GLY A 49 13.25 -4.26 -6.56
CA GLY A 49 14.53 -4.43 -5.89
C GLY A 49 14.49 -5.48 -4.77
N PRO A 50 15.66 -5.89 -4.27
CA PRO A 50 15.75 -6.97 -3.28
C PRO A 50 15.04 -6.65 -1.96
N ALA A 51 15.01 -5.38 -1.55
CA ALA A 51 14.41 -4.98 -0.27
C ALA A 51 12.90 -5.28 -0.20
N TRP A 52 12.18 -5.16 -1.31
CA TRP A 52 10.74 -5.43 -1.31
C TRP A 52 10.45 -6.93 -1.18
N HIS A 53 11.28 -7.77 -1.81
CA HIS A 53 11.12 -9.22 -1.87
C HIS A 53 11.95 -9.97 -0.82
N ASP A 54 12.59 -9.26 0.11
CA ASP A 54 13.43 -9.88 1.12
C ASP A 54 12.57 -10.75 2.07
N PRO A 55 12.87 -12.05 2.22
CA PRO A 55 12.07 -12.97 3.02
C PRO A 55 12.21 -12.73 4.53
N ALA A 56 13.16 -11.90 4.98
CA ALA A 56 13.28 -11.54 6.39
C ALA A 56 12.08 -10.73 6.90
N LEU A 57 11.24 -10.20 6.00
CA LEU A 57 10.01 -9.50 6.35
C LEU A 57 8.81 -10.18 5.66
N ASP A 58 7.87 -10.70 6.45
CA ASP A 58 6.61 -11.21 5.89
C ASP A 58 5.68 -10.06 5.45
N ASP A 59 4.65 -10.37 4.67
CA ASP A 59 3.76 -9.36 4.09
C ASP A 59 2.96 -8.58 5.15
N ARG A 60 2.65 -9.22 6.27
CA ARG A 60 1.99 -8.58 7.40
C ARG A 60 2.89 -7.51 8.00
N SER A 61 4.13 -7.86 8.32
CA SER A 61 5.12 -6.97 8.93
C SER A 61 5.50 -5.84 7.97
N ARG A 62 5.65 -6.14 6.68
CA ARG A 62 5.87 -5.14 5.63
C ARG A 62 4.72 -4.14 5.52
N SER A 63 3.49 -4.62 5.59
CA SER A 63 2.29 -3.76 5.56
C SER A 63 2.21 -2.85 6.78
N ILE A 64 2.49 -3.37 7.98
CA ILE A 64 2.57 -2.56 9.22
C ILE A 64 3.65 -1.47 9.09
N ALA A 65 4.85 -1.81 8.61
CA ALA A 65 5.93 -0.86 8.47
C ALA A 65 5.59 0.28 7.49
N ILE A 66 5.01 -0.06 6.33
CA ILE A 66 4.58 0.92 5.33
C ILE A 66 3.48 1.83 5.88
N LEU A 67 2.41 1.25 6.44
CA LEU A 67 1.33 2.04 7.02
C LEU A 67 1.83 2.95 8.14
N THR A 68 2.72 2.46 9.00
CA THR A 68 3.37 3.26 10.03
C THR A 68 4.08 4.47 9.41
N ALA A 69 4.91 4.25 8.39
CA ALA A 69 5.61 5.35 7.72
C ALA A 69 4.63 6.38 7.12
N LEU A 70 3.59 5.91 6.41
CA LEU A 70 2.58 6.76 5.77
C LEU A 70 1.78 7.59 6.77
N ILE A 71 1.34 6.98 7.88
CA ILE A 71 0.62 7.65 8.96
C ILE A 71 1.54 8.68 9.62
N CYS A 72 2.78 8.29 9.93
CA CYS A 72 3.75 9.17 10.56
C CYS A 72 4.06 10.39 9.71
N VAL A 73 4.05 10.32 8.37
CA VAL A 73 4.25 11.50 7.49
C VAL A 73 2.95 12.21 7.10
N GLY A 74 1.78 11.67 7.49
CA GLY A 74 0.47 12.29 7.24
C GLY A 74 -0.08 12.07 5.83
N VAL A 75 0.24 10.94 5.18
CA VAL A 75 -0.35 10.56 3.89
C VAL A 75 -1.84 10.25 4.05
N ARG A 76 -2.65 10.67 3.06
CA ARG A 76 -4.12 10.59 3.03
C ARG A 76 -4.66 10.10 1.69
N GLY A 77 -5.95 9.78 1.65
CA GLY A 77 -6.72 9.51 0.43
C GLY A 77 -6.29 8.23 -0.27
N ASP A 78 -6.30 8.24 -1.61
CA ASP A 78 -5.99 7.06 -2.44
C ASP A 78 -4.67 6.39 -2.04
N ARG A 79 -3.65 7.17 -1.71
CA ARG A 79 -2.33 6.65 -1.35
C ARG A 79 -2.39 5.82 -0.08
N LEU A 80 -3.11 6.26 0.95
CA LEU A 80 -3.29 5.48 2.18
C LEU A 80 -4.23 4.28 1.92
N THR A 81 -5.34 4.52 1.22
CA THR A 81 -6.37 3.52 0.91
C THR A 81 -5.81 2.30 0.17
N THR A 82 -4.94 2.54 -0.81
CA THR A 82 -4.26 1.49 -1.58
C THR A 82 -3.42 0.58 -0.67
N HIS A 83 -2.71 1.15 0.30
CA HIS A 83 -1.90 0.37 1.25
C HIS A 83 -2.75 -0.30 2.34
N LEU A 84 -3.93 0.25 2.68
CA LEU A 84 -4.91 -0.42 3.54
C LEU A 84 -5.46 -1.69 2.86
N ALA A 85 -5.81 -1.63 1.57
CA ALA A 85 -6.27 -2.80 0.83
C ALA A 85 -5.20 -3.92 0.80
N ARG A 86 -3.94 -3.56 0.61
CA ARG A 86 -2.82 -4.51 0.72
C ARG A 86 -2.70 -5.10 2.13
N ALA A 87 -2.82 -4.28 3.16
CA ALA A 87 -2.74 -4.73 4.55
C ALA A 87 -3.83 -5.77 4.87
N VAL A 88 -5.05 -5.58 4.37
CA VAL A 88 -6.14 -6.57 4.50
C VAL A 88 -5.78 -7.90 3.84
N ARG A 89 -5.23 -7.89 2.62
CA ARG A 89 -4.76 -9.12 1.96
C ARG A 89 -3.62 -9.80 2.73
N ALA A 90 -2.80 -9.03 3.44
CA ALA A 90 -1.78 -9.51 4.36
C ALA A 90 -2.33 -9.93 5.75
N GLY A 91 -3.66 -9.97 5.91
CA GLY A 91 -4.35 -10.45 7.11
C GLY A 91 -4.55 -9.40 8.22
N LEU A 92 -4.36 -8.11 7.95
CA LEU A 92 -4.64 -7.03 8.91
C LEU A 92 -6.12 -6.64 8.83
N ASP A 93 -6.86 -6.91 9.89
CA ASP A 93 -8.25 -6.53 10.04
C ASP A 93 -8.40 -5.12 10.64
N GLN A 94 -9.64 -4.64 10.72
CA GLN A 94 -9.94 -3.32 11.28
C GLN A 94 -9.43 -3.17 12.73
N PRO A 95 -9.70 -4.11 13.67
CA PRO A 95 -9.17 -4.02 15.03
C PRO A 95 -7.64 -3.91 15.10
N ALA A 96 -6.90 -4.68 14.29
CA ALA A 96 -5.43 -4.57 14.27
C ALA A 96 -4.96 -3.17 13.84
N LEU A 97 -5.62 -2.58 12.85
CA LEU A 97 -5.28 -1.24 12.35
C LEU A 97 -5.71 -0.12 13.31
N GLU A 98 -6.80 -0.30 14.07
CA GLU A 98 -7.19 0.60 15.16
C GLU A 98 -6.16 0.56 16.30
N VAL A 99 -5.67 -0.62 16.70
CA VAL A 99 -4.60 -0.74 17.70
C VAL A 99 -3.32 -0.05 17.23
N LEU A 100 -2.99 -0.15 15.93
CA LEU A 100 -1.83 0.54 15.36
C LEU A 100 -1.94 2.06 15.51
N THR A 101 -3.09 2.67 15.19
CA THR A 101 -3.23 4.14 15.30
C THR A 101 -3.19 4.62 16.75
N VAL A 102 -3.75 3.84 17.68
CA VAL A 102 -3.64 4.11 19.13
C VAL A 102 -2.18 4.04 19.57
N LEU A 103 -1.44 3.00 19.20
CA LEU A 103 -0.02 2.86 19.54
C LEU A 103 0.80 4.04 18.99
N LEU A 104 0.61 4.38 17.72
CA LEU A 104 1.35 5.49 17.09
C LEU A 104 1.01 6.84 17.72
N SER A 105 -0.18 7.02 18.29
CA SER A 105 -0.56 8.28 18.95
C SER A 105 0.36 8.64 20.12
N LEU A 106 0.98 7.64 20.75
CA LEU A 106 1.96 7.81 21.83
C LEU A 106 3.27 8.44 21.35
N TYR A 107 3.59 8.31 20.06
CA TYR A 107 4.88 8.73 19.50
C TYR A 107 4.77 9.94 18.56
N VAL A 108 3.71 10.01 17.75
CA VAL A 108 3.53 11.08 16.75
C VAL A 108 2.36 12.02 17.06
N GLY A 109 1.68 11.81 18.19
CA GLY A 109 0.57 12.61 18.66
C GLY A 109 -0.76 12.32 17.95
N GLN A 110 -1.86 12.66 18.63
CA GLN A 110 -3.22 12.35 18.15
C GLN A 110 -3.60 13.09 16.87
N ALA A 111 -3.06 14.28 16.61
CA ALA A 111 -3.42 15.06 15.42
C ALA A 111 -3.15 14.31 14.09
N ARG A 112 -2.09 13.50 14.03
CA ARG A 112 -1.79 12.67 12.85
C ARG A 112 -2.58 11.37 12.85
N THR A 113 -2.69 10.72 14.01
CA THR A 113 -3.28 9.38 14.08
C THR A 113 -4.81 9.37 14.06
N SER A 114 -5.48 10.42 14.55
CA SER A 114 -6.94 10.54 14.47
C SER A 114 -7.41 10.61 13.02
N VAL A 115 -6.67 11.39 12.23
CA VAL A 115 -6.81 11.52 10.78
C VAL A 115 -6.68 10.18 10.06
N ALA A 116 -5.71 9.35 10.44
CA ALA A 116 -5.56 8.01 9.88
C ALA A 116 -6.66 7.06 10.36
N ALA A 117 -7.07 7.14 11.62
CA ALA A 117 -8.14 6.33 12.19
C ALA A 117 -9.48 6.59 11.48
N GLU A 118 -9.80 7.84 11.15
CA GLU A 118 -10.96 8.19 10.34
C GLU A 118 -10.93 7.53 8.95
N GLU A 119 -9.78 7.56 8.25
CA GLU A 119 -9.66 6.91 6.94
C GLU A 119 -9.75 5.39 7.01
N ILE A 120 -9.16 4.76 8.04
CA ILE A 120 -9.29 3.33 8.30
C ILE A 120 -10.76 2.97 8.52
N HIS A 121 -11.47 3.73 9.34
CA HIS A 121 -12.88 3.49 9.61
C HIS A 121 -13.73 3.60 8.35
N LEU A 122 -13.54 4.67 7.56
CA LEU A 122 -14.24 4.88 6.29
C LEU A 122 -13.92 3.77 5.26
N PHE A 123 -12.67 3.32 5.20
CA PHE A 123 -12.25 2.22 4.34
C PHE A 123 -13.04 0.95 4.64
N PHE A 124 -13.13 0.53 5.91
CA PHE A 124 -13.84 -0.70 6.27
C PHE A 124 -15.36 -0.58 6.15
N GLN A 125 -15.94 0.61 6.35
CA GLN A 125 -17.36 0.84 6.05
C GLN A 125 -17.69 0.58 4.57
N ARG A 126 -16.80 1.02 3.66
CA ARG A 126 -16.94 0.78 2.22
C ARG A 126 -16.67 -0.67 1.85
N TYR A 127 -15.62 -1.26 2.42
CA TYR A 127 -15.24 -2.66 2.21
C TYR A 127 -16.37 -3.63 2.61
N ALA A 128 -16.99 -3.42 3.77
CA ALA A 128 -18.12 -4.24 4.20
C ALA A 128 -19.36 -4.07 3.29
N SER A 129 -19.47 -2.94 2.60
CA SER A 129 -20.59 -2.67 1.69
C SER A 129 -20.41 -3.33 0.33
N SER A 130 -19.19 -3.47 -0.18
CA SER A 130 -18.90 -4.21 -1.42
C SER A 130 -19.08 -5.71 -1.25
N GLU A 131 -18.58 -6.30 -0.15
CA GLU A 131 -18.75 -7.74 0.14
C GLU A 131 -20.23 -8.16 0.23
N ARG A 132 -21.10 -7.28 0.74
CA ARG A 132 -22.55 -7.51 0.79
C ARG A 132 -23.23 -7.45 -0.58
N HIS A 133 -22.65 -6.72 -1.54
CA HIS A 133 -23.20 -6.60 -2.88
C HIS A 133 -22.84 -7.83 -3.74
N ASP A 134 -21.63 -8.37 -3.57
CA ASP A 134 -21.17 -9.55 -4.31
C ASP A 134 -21.77 -10.87 -3.79
N ALA A 135 -22.36 -10.86 -2.58
CA ALA A 135 -23.00 -12.01 -1.96
C ALA A 135 -24.53 -12.11 -2.21
N SER A 136 -25.12 -11.19 -3.00
CA SER A 136 -26.55 -11.13 -3.34
C SER A 136 -26.82 -11.45 -4.80
#